data_AF-A0A6B3L1B0-F1
#
_entry.id   AF-A0A6B3L1B0-F1
#
_cell.length_a   1.000
_cell.length_b   1.000
_cell.length_c   1.000
_cell.angle_alpha   90.00
_cell.angle_beta   90.00
_cell.angle_gamma   90.00
#
_symmetry.space_group_name_H-M   'P 1'
#
loop_
_entity.id
_entity.type
_entity.pdbx_description
1 polymer ?
#
loop_
_entity_poly.entity_id
_entity_poly.type
_entity_poly.pdbx_seq_one_letter_code
_entity_poly.pdbx_strand_id
1 'polypeptide(L)'
;MKKTIMLVAGCLAMLGMHAGYGLERDRTFTSADGTKTFDGYLVEYDSKRDAISVRKEGGRVIKVTLDKLSEADQEFVKENASALAASRDLRVRLEKYRDSSTIEKGEGTRSSTRVEGYNVSIENLGKEQIKYLDVRTTIFVRRAAEKGPDLIQREVDEQNIESLSGGRREKVKTKGVPVVRVLEAGDAGC
;
A
#
# COMPACT_ATOMS: atom_id res chain seq x y z
N MET A 1 32.72 -11.12 -10.10
CA MET A 1 31.49 -11.35 -9.31
C MET A 1 30.39 -10.51 -9.94
N LYS A 2 29.30 -11.12 -10.44
CA LYS A 2 28.21 -10.39 -11.11
C LYS A 2 27.59 -9.35 -10.16
N LYS A 3 27.84 -8.06 -10.40
CA LYS A 3 27.25 -6.96 -9.62
C LYS A 3 25.83 -6.69 -10.11
N THR A 4 24.87 -7.41 -9.56
CA THR A 4 23.44 -7.09 -9.72
C THR A 4 23.11 -5.93 -8.80
N ILE A 5 23.02 -4.71 -9.33
CA ILE A 5 22.69 -3.54 -8.51
C ILE A 5 21.19 -3.24 -8.68
N MET A 6 20.53 -3.15 -7.52
CA MET A 6 19.10 -3.01 -7.27
C MET A 6 18.21 -4.25 -7.41
N LEU A 7 17.62 -4.63 -6.27
CA LEU A 7 16.49 -5.54 -6.14
C LEU A 7 15.32 -4.73 -5.55
N VAL A 8 14.25 -4.55 -6.33
CA VAL A 8 13.01 -3.92 -5.83
C VAL A 8 12.27 -4.96 -4.99
N ALA A 9 12.18 -4.74 -3.68
CA ALA A 9 11.81 -5.79 -2.72
C ALA A 9 10.32 -5.85 -2.37
N GLY A 10 9.49 -4.91 -2.83
CA GLY A 10 8.04 -4.99 -2.65
C GLY A 10 7.34 -3.66 -2.76
N CYS A 11 6.04 -3.72 -3.03
CA CYS A 11 5.14 -2.59 -3.17
C CYS A 11 3.95 -2.79 -2.23
N LEU A 12 3.72 -1.86 -1.31
CA LEU A 12 2.56 -1.82 -0.43
C LEU A 12 1.65 -0.68 -0.89
N ALA A 13 0.43 -1.01 -1.32
CA ALA A 13 -0.61 -0.03 -1.62
C ALA A 13 -1.60 0.03 -0.45
N MET A 14 -1.83 1.22 0.09
CA MET A 14 -2.85 1.49 1.11
C MET A 14 -3.89 2.44 0.50
N LEU A 15 -5.15 2.09 0.67
CA LEU A 15 -6.29 2.90 0.24
C LEU A 15 -6.82 3.70 1.44
N GLY A 16 -7.06 4.99 1.26
CA GLY A 16 -7.80 5.83 2.22
C GLY A 16 -8.89 6.60 1.48
N MET A 17 -10.05 6.83 2.10
CA MET A 17 -11.06 7.75 1.56
C MET A 17 -11.04 9.04 2.38
N HIS A 18 -10.89 10.20 1.72
CA HIS A 18 -10.94 11.49 2.41
C HIS A 18 -12.38 11.99 2.52
N ALA A 19 -12.91 11.97 3.73
CA ALA A 19 -14.04 12.80 4.13
C ALA A 19 -13.75 13.38 5.51
N GLY A 20 -12.97 14.47 5.60
CA GLY A 20 -12.85 15.34 6.80
C GLY A 20 -12.37 14.74 8.12
N TYR A 21 -12.28 13.42 8.22
CA TYR A 21 -11.90 12.60 9.36
C TYR A 21 -11.01 11.52 8.77
N GLY A 22 -9.71 11.76 8.79
CA GLY A 22 -8.77 10.69 8.48
C GLY A 22 -9.07 9.55 9.44
N LEU A 23 -9.41 8.36 8.94
CA LEU A 23 -9.36 7.14 9.73
C LEU A 23 -7.97 7.10 10.35
N GLU A 24 -7.89 7.47 11.63
CA GLU A 24 -6.66 7.51 12.39
C GLU A 24 -6.01 6.14 12.23
N ARG A 25 -4.76 6.15 11.73
CA ARG A 25 -4.09 4.91 11.29
C ARG A 25 -3.91 3.91 12.43
N ASP A 26 -3.95 4.39 13.66
CA ASP A 26 -4.09 3.63 14.89
C ASP A 26 -4.97 4.46 15.85
N ARG A 27 -6.08 3.87 16.35
CA ARG A 27 -6.96 4.47 17.37
C ARG A 27 -6.94 3.60 18.61
N THR A 28 -6.98 4.23 19.78
CA THR A 28 -7.24 3.54 21.04
C THR A 28 -8.74 3.33 21.22
N PHE A 29 -9.17 2.07 21.16
CA PHE A 29 -10.53 1.68 21.49
C PHE A 29 -10.66 1.43 22.98
N THR A 30 -11.75 1.91 23.56
CA THR A 30 -12.08 1.79 24.98
C THR A 30 -13.27 0.85 25.13
N SER A 31 -13.20 -0.02 26.14
CA SER A 31 -14.32 -0.88 26.52
C SER A 31 -15.51 -0.08 27.07
N ALA A 32 -16.71 -0.65 27.00
CA ALA A 32 -17.94 -0.01 27.45
C ALA A 32 -17.91 0.42 28.93
N ASP A 33 -17.17 -0.30 29.78
CA ASP A 33 -16.99 0.03 31.20
C ASP A 33 -15.79 0.96 31.47
N GLY A 34 -15.04 1.34 30.43
CA GLY A 34 -13.86 2.21 30.54
C GLY A 34 -12.62 1.56 31.15
N THR A 35 -12.67 0.28 31.55
CA THR A 35 -11.59 -0.36 32.32
C THR A 35 -10.45 -0.89 31.46
N LYS A 36 -10.74 -1.19 30.20
CA LYS A 36 -9.79 -1.76 29.24
C LYS A 36 -9.73 -0.92 27.99
N THR A 37 -8.53 -0.81 27.44
CA THR A 37 -8.26 -0.19 26.16
C THR A 37 -7.43 -1.10 25.27
N PHE A 38 -7.47 -0.87 23.96
CA PHE A 38 -6.53 -1.47 23.03
C PHE A 38 -6.36 -0.60 21.80
N ASP A 39 -5.14 -0.60 21.27
CA ASP A 39 -4.83 0.12 20.03
C ASP A 39 -5.05 -0.76 18.80
N GLY A 40 -5.49 -0.14 17.72
CA GLY A 40 -5.48 -0.75 16.41
C GLY A 40 -6.20 0.05 15.33
N TYR A 41 -6.24 -0.54 14.15
CA TYR A 41 -6.85 0.04 12.96
C TYR A 41 -8.19 -0.61 12.64
N LEU A 42 -9.26 0.19 12.55
CA LEU A 42 -10.59 -0.28 12.14
C LEU A 42 -10.55 -0.68 10.66
N VAL A 43 -10.76 -1.97 10.38
CA VAL A 43 -10.70 -2.50 9.01
C VAL A 43 -12.07 -2.83 8.42
N GLU A 44 -13.06 -3.15 9.26
CA GLU A 44 -14.38 -3.56 8.80
C GLU A 44 -15.44 -3.30 9.88
N TYR A 45 -16.66 -3.01 9.45
CA TYR A 45 -17.86 -3.04 10.28
C TYR A 45 -18.93 -3.93 9.61
N ASP A 46 -19.37 -4.97 10.32
CA ASP A 46 -20.46 -5.86 9.93
C ASP A 46 -21.75 -5.39 10.63
N SER A 47 -22.55 -4.59 9.92
CA SER A 47 -23.81 -4.05 10.45
C SER A 47 -24.87 -5.11 10.76
N LYS A 48 -24.75 -6.34 10.21
CA LYS A 48 -25.70 -7.42 10.51
C LYS A 48 -25.42 -8.08 11.84
N ARG A 49 -24.14 -8.17 12.20
CA ARG A 49 -23.67 -8.79 13.46
C ARG A 49 -23.32 -7.77 14.53
N ASP A 50 -23.45 -6.49 14.19
CA ASP A 50 -23.02 -5.34 14.98
C ASP A 50 -21.62 -5.54 15.57
N ALA A 51 -20.67 -5.87 14.68
CA ALA A 51 -19.31 -6.22 15.06
C ALA A 51 -18.28 -5.53 14.17
N ILE A 52 -17.17 -5.12 14.79
CA ILE A 52 -16.03 -4.54 14.10
C ILE A 52 -14.90 -5.55 14.00
N SER A 53 -14.12 -5.43 12.93
CA SER A 53 -12.81 -6.05 12.81
C SER A 53 -11.74 -4.97 13.01
N VAL A 54 -10.83 -5.20 13.95
CA VAL A 54 -9.70 -4.30 14.23
C VAL A 54 -8.39 -5.03 14.00
N ARG A 55 -7.52 -4.45 13.19
CA ARG A 55 -6.14 -4.93 13.00
C ARG A 55 -5.25 -4.32 14.07
N LYS A 56 -4.73 -5.17 14.96
CA LYS A 56 -3.73 -4.79 15.96
C LYS A 56 -2.33 -4.73 15.36
N GLU A 57 -1.40 -4.18 16.13
CA GLU A 57 0.03 -4.28 15.87
C GLU A 57 0.43 -5.76 15.59
N GLY A 58 1.36 -5.95 14.65
CA GLY A 58 1.74 -7.28 14.17
C GLY A 58 0.76 -7.89 13.16
N GLY A 59 -0.28 -7.16 12.75
CA GLY A 59 -1.18 -7.54 11.65
C GLY A 59 -2.30 -8.50 12.04
N ARG A 60 -2.40 -8.91 13.31
CA ARG A 60 -3.49 -9.74 13.81
C ARG A 60 -4.80 -8.98 13.75
N VAL A 61 -5.82 -9.57 13.12
CA VAL A 61 -7.19 -9.03 13.13
C VAL A 61 -7.99 -9.68 14.25
N ILE A 62 -8.61 -8.86 15.09
CA ILE A 62 -9.56 -9.28 16.11
C ILE A 62 -10.97 -8.80 15.77
N LYS A 63 -11.98 -9.52 16.25
CA LYS A 63 -13.38 -9.11 16.14
C LYS A 63 -13.92 -8.74 17.50
N VAL A 64 -14.61 -7.61 17.56
CA VAL A 64 -15.22 -7.07 18.79
C VAL A 64 -16.64 -6.65 18.45
N THR A 65 -17.61 -7.03 19.29
CA THR A 65 -18.99 -6.58 19.14
C THR A 65 -19.10 -5.13 19.60
N LEU A 66 -19.94 -4.34 18.93
CA LEU A 66 -19.98 -2.88 19.09
C LEU A 66 -20.41 -2.47 20.51
N ASP A 67 -21.30 -3.25 21.13
CA ASP A 67 -21.77 -3.13 22.52
C ASP A 67 -20.65 -3.18 23.56
N LYS A 68 -19.49 -3.77 23.22
CA LYS A 68 -18.34 -3.86 24.12
C LYS A 68 -17.45 -2.63 24.09
N LEU A 69 -17.73 -1.67 23.21
CA LEU A 69 -16.97 -0.43 23.08
C LEU A 69 -17.67 0.72 23.79
N SER A 70 -16.89 1.72 24.17
CA SER A 70 -17.39 3.00 24.70
C SER A 70 -18.34 3.67 23.70
N GLU A 71 -19.31 4.44 24.17
CA GLU A 71 -20.28 5.14 23.29
C GLU A 71 -19.58 5.99 22.22
N ALA A 72 -18.50 6.68 22.59
CA ALA A 72 -17.69 7.48 21.67
C ALA A 72 -17.04 6.64 20.56
N ASP A 73 -16.58 5.42 20.88
CA ASP A 73 -16.04 4.50 19.87
C ASP A 73 -17.14 3.88 19.01
N GLN A 74 -18.33 3.66 19.56
CA GLN A 74 -19.48 3.20 18.77
C GLN A 74 -19.93 4.25 17.75
N GLU A 75 -19.97 5.52 18.15
CA GLU A 75 -20.29 6.65 17.27
C GLU A 75 -19.25 6.75 16.15
N PHE A 76 -17.96 6.71 16.48
CA PHE A 76 -16.88 6.71 15.50
C PHE A 76 -17.03 5.60 14.45
N VAL A 77 -17.35 4.37 14.87
CA VAL A 77 -17.55 3.24 13.93
C VAL A 77 -18.72 3.52 12.98
N LYS A 78 -19.82 4.06 13.50
CA LYS A 78 -21.04 4.37 12.73
C LYS A 78 -20.80 5.51 11.74
N GLU A 79 -20.10 6.56 12.15
CA GLU A 79 -19.69 7.66 11.28
C GLU A 79 -18.84 7.18 10.10
N ASN A 80 -17.99 6.19 10.33
CA ASN A 80 -17.09 5.62 9.32
C ASN A 80 -17.68 4.41 8.57
N ALA A 81 -18.92 4.00 8.87
CA ALA A 81 -19.52 2.79 8.32
C ALA A 81 -19.59 2.79 6.79
N SER A 82 -19.86 3.95 6.19
CA SER A 82 -19.93 4.11 4.73
C SER A 82 -18.56 3.89 4.06
N ALA A 83 -17.49 4.46 4.62
CA ALA A 83 -16.12 4.27 4.15
C ALA A 83 -15.66 2.82 4.31
N LEU A 84 -16.03 2.16 5.42
CA LEU A 84 -15.72 0.74 5.66
C LEU A 84 -16.51 -0.20 4.74
N ALA A 85 -17.75 0.14 4.42
CA ALA A 85 -18.52 -0.60 3.42
C ALA A 85 -17.90 -0.47 2.03
N ALA A 86 -17.48 0.73 1.65
CA ALA A 86 -16.80 0.99 0.39
C ALA A 86 -15.44 0.27 0.29
N SER A 87 -14.65 0.24 1.37
CA SER A 87 -13.34 -0.42 1.38
C SER A 87 -13.42 -1.93 1.15
N ARG A 88 -14.48 -2.59 1.65
CA ARG A 88 -14.73 -4.03 1.42
C ARG A 88 -14.94 -4.35 -0.05
N ASP A 89 -15.54 -3.43 -0.78
CA ASP A 89 -15.87 -3.59 -2.19
C ASP A 89 -14.69 -3.22 -3.11
N LEU A 90 -13.57 -2.74 -2.55
CA LEU A 90 -12.36 -2.43 -3.31
C LEU A 90 -11.42 -3.63 -3.43
N ARG A 91 -10.94 -3.87 -4.65
CA ARG A 91 -9.87 -4.82 -4.95
C ARG A 91 -8.67 -4.09 -5.51
N VAL A 92 -7.51 -4.28 -4.89
CA VAL A 92 -6.23 -3.78 -5.38
C VAL A 92 -5.45 -4.91 -6.01
N ARG A 93 -4.91 -4.67 -7.21
CA ARG A 93 -3.95 -5.55 -7.89
C ARG A 93 -2.69 -4.76 -8.21
N LEU A 94 -1.55 -5.38 -7.98
CA LEU A 94 -0.23 -4.82 -8.29
C LEU A 94 0.38 -5.64 -9.41
N GLU A 95 0.69 -5.00 -10.53
CA GLU A 95 1.37 -5.63 -11.65
C GLU A 95 2.68 -4.90 -11.90
N LYS A 96 3.81 -5.63 -11.85
CA LYS A 96 5.12 -5.04 -12.09
C LYS A 96 5.25 -4.65 -13.56
N TYR A 97 5.66 -3.42 -13.84
CA TYR A 97 6.09 -3.01 -15.18
C TYR A 97 7.61 -2.85 -15.24
N ARG A 98 8.14 -2.97 -16.45
CA ARG A 98 9.55 -2.76 -16.77
C ARG A 98 9.64 -2.11 -18.13
N ASP A 99 10.35 -0.99 -18.21
CA ASP A 99 10.65 -0.31 -19.47
C ASP A 99 11.87 -0.95 -20.16
N SER A 100 12.08 -0.58 -21.42
CA SER A 100 13.27 -1.00 -22.18
C SER A 100 14.57 -0.58 -21.48
N SER A 101 15.64 -1.34 -21.72
CA SER A 101 16.94 -1.05 -21.12
C SER A 101 17.69 -0.01 -21.93
N THR A 102 18.28 0.97 -21.27
CA THR A 102 19.33 1.82 -21.85
C THR A 102 20.67 1.21 -21.53
N ILE A 103 21.54 1.06 -22.54
CA ILE A 103 22.87 0.48 -22.39
C ILE A 103 23.90 1.59 -22.59
N GLU A 104 24.81 1.73 -21.65
CA GLU A 104 25.98 2.61 -21.79
C GLU A 104 27.25 1.75 -21.74
N LYS A 105 28.21 2.08 -22.60
CA LYS A 105 29.50 1.39 -22.67
C LYS A 105 30.57 2.33 -22.12
N GLY A 106 31.27 1.89 -21.10
CA GLY A 106 32.47 2.54 -20.56
C GLY A 106 33.73 1.76 -20.92
N GLU A 107 34.87 2.28 -20.49
CA GLU A 107 36.14 1.58 -20.63
C GLU A 107 36.13 0.32 -19.76
N GLY A 108 36.10 -0.86 -20.39
CA GLY A 108 36.06 -2.16 -19.70
C GLY A 108 34.76 -2.47 -18.95
N THR A 109 33.71 -1.65 -19.09
CA THR A 109 32.43 -1.83 -18.39
C THR A 109 31.23 -1.64 -19.32
N ARG A 110 30.15 -2.38 -19.04
CA ARG A 110 28.86 -2.22 -19.69
C ARG A 110 27.78 -2.05 -18.63
N SER A 111 27.13 -0.89 -18.61
CA SER A 111 25.97 -0.66 -17.74
C SER A 111 24.68 -0.84 -18.54
N SER A 112 23.66 -1.39 -17.89
CA SER A 112 22.31 -1.52 -18.41
C SER A 112 21.36 -0.98 -17.36
N THR A 113 20.73 0.16 -17.65
CA THR A 113 19.72 0.77 -16.80
C THR A 113 18.33 0.40 -17.28
N ARG A 114 17.47 -0.06 -16.36
CA ARG A 114 16.06 -0.40 -16.63
C ARG A 114 15.19 0.33 -15.63
N VAL A 115 14.15 1.02 -16.08
CA VAL A 115 13.16 1.58 -15.17
C VAL A 115 12.12 0.50 -14.85
N GLU A 116 11.88 0.26 -13.56
CA GLU A 116 10.89 -0.70 -13.07
C GLU A 116 9.91 -0.02 -12.11
N GLY A 117 8.67 -0.48 -12.04
CA GLY A 117 7.66 0.03 -11.11
C GLY A 117 6.43 -0.87 -11.06
N TYR A 118 5.29 -0.33 -10.62
CA TYR A 118 4.04 -1.07 -10.52
C TYR A 118 2.88 -0.32 -11.18
N ASN A 119 2.02 -1.06 -11.86
CA ASN A 119 0.67 -0.62 -12.19
C ASN A 119 -0.24 -1.06 -11.04
N VAL A 120 -0.80 -0.09 -10.33
CA VAL A 120 -1.79 -0.29 -9.27
C VAL A 120 -3.17 -0.24 -9.92
N SER A 121 -3.81 -1.39 -10.05
CA SER A 121 -5.20 -1.46 -10.50
C SER A 121 -6.11 -1.46 -9.28
N ILE A 122 -7.02 -0.48 -9.21
CA ILE A 122 -8.07 -0.43 -8.20
C ILE A 122 -9.39 -0.73 -8.88
N GLU A 123 -10.10 -1.74 -8.39
CA GLU A 123 -11.39 -2.17 -8.93
C GLU A 123 -12.46 -2.04 -7.86
N ASN A 124 -13.56 -1.36 -8.18
CA ASN A 124 -14.74 -1.31 -7.35
C ASN A 124 -15.67 -2.46 -7.74
N LEU A 125 -15.74 -3.49 -6.89
CA LEU A 125 -16.59 -4.67 -7.05
C LEU A 125 -18.04 -4.40 -6.61
N GLY A 126 -18.26 -3.29 -5.92
CA GLY A 126 -19.57 -2.84 -5.47
C GLY A 126 -20.39 -2.26 -6.61
N LYS A 127 -21.65 -1.95 -6.31
CA LYS A 127 -22.58 -1.29 -7.25
C LYS A 127 -22.55 0.23 -7.12
N GLU A 128 -22.23 0.72 -5.93
CA GLU A 128 -22.22 2.13 -5.60
C GLU A 128 -20.94 2.82 -6.08
N GLN A 129 -21.03 4.12 -6.34
CA GLN A 129 -19.86 4.94 -6.65
C GLN A 129 -19.06 5.25 -5.38
N ILE A 130 -17.76 5.07 -5.46
CA ILE A 130 -16.80 5.47 -4.42
C ILE A 130 -16.22 6.82 -4.83
N LYS A 131 -16.16 7.79 -3.91
CA LYS A 131 -15.62 9.14 -4.16
C LYS A 131 -14.42 9.40 -3.27
N TYR A 132 -13.51 10.27 -3.73
CA TYR A 132 -12.36 10.75 -2.96
C TYR A 132 -11.46 9.62 -2.46
N LEU A 133 -11.00 8.78 -3.38
CA LEU A 133 -10.14 7.66 -3.06
C LEU A 133 -8.67 8.04 -3.21
N ASP A 134 -7.90 7.83 -2.15
CA ASP A 134 -6.47 8.08 -2.12
C ASP A 134 -5.70 6.78 -2.14
N VAL A 135 -4.86 6.67 -3.15
CA VAL A 135 -4.01 5.53 -3.41
C VAL A 135 -2.61 5.90 -3.00
N ARG A 136 -2.21 5.44 -1.81
CA ARG A 136 -0.84 5.59 -1.35
C ARG A 136 -0.05 4.34 -1.65
N THR A 137 1.00 4.48 -2.43
CA THR A 137 1.92 3.41 -2.74
C THR A 137 3.27 3.64 -2.08
N THR A 138 3.84 2.59 -1.49
CA THR A 138 5.19 2.60 -0.92
C THR A 138 6.01 1.50 -1.56
N ILE A 139 7.09 1.87 -2.25
CA ILE A 139 8.03 0.95 -2.88
C ILE A 139 9.31 0.91 -2.04
N PHE A 140 9.72 -0.29 -1.65
CA PHE A 140 10.99 -0.53 -0.96
C PHE A 140 12.07 -0.95 -1.96
N VAL A 141 13.12 -0.15 -2.06
CA VAL A 141 14.22 -0.32 -3.01
C VAL A 141 15.47 -0.68 -2.23
N ARG A 142 15.99 -1.89 -2.45
CA ARG A 142 17.30 -2.30 -1.91
C ARG A 142 18.38 -1.92 -2.91
N ARG A 143 19.26 -0.99 -2.54
CA ARG A 143 20.43 -0.59 -3.30
C ARG A 143 21.65 -1.29 -2.71
N ALA A 144 22.31 -2.10 -3.54
CA ALA A 144 23.57 -2.73 -3.17
C ALA A 144 24.63 -1.64 -3.03
N ALA A 145 25.32 -1.59 -1.89
CA ALA A 145 26.44 -0.69 -1.69
C ALA A 145 27.72 -1.32 -2.28
N GLU A 146 28.59 -0.53 -2.90
CA GLU A 146 29.90 -1.03 -3.36
C GLU A 146 30.81 -1.39 -2.18
N LYS A 147 30.64 -0.70 -1.04
CA LYS A 147 31.28 -0.98 0.25
C LYS A 147 30.30 -0.65 1.38
N GLY A 148 30.19 -1.52 2.37
CA GLY A 148 29.30 -1.33 3.53
C GLY A 148 27.93 -2.03 3.39
N PRO A 149 27.00 -1.80 4.33
CA PRO A 149 25.70 -2.46 4.32
C PRO A 149 24.82 -1.92 3.19
N ASP A 150 23.94 -2.79 2.68
CA ASP A 150 22.95 -2.39 1.69
C ASP A 150 22.01 -1.32 2.24
N LEU A 151 21.59 -0.41 1.36
CA LEU A 151 20.67 0.67 1.70
C LEU A 151 19.26 0.29 1.26
N ILE A 152 18.29 0.42 2.16
CA ILE A 152 16.86 0.33 1.83
C ILE A 152 16.31 1.75 1.73
N GLN A 153 15.92 2.15 0.53
CA GLN A 153 15.24 3.42 0.28
C GLN A 153 13.74 3.18 0.14
N ARG A 154 12.94 4.12 0.65
CA ARG A 154 11.49 4.11 0.54
C ARG A 154 11.04 5.20 -0.41
N GLU A 155 10.38 4.82 -1.50
CA GLU A 155 9.70 5.75 -2.41
C GLU A 155 8.20 5.73 -2.10
N VAL A 156 7.62 6.90 -1.84
CA VAL A 156 6.18 7.05 -1.55
C VAL A 156 5.55 7.86 -2.67
N ASP A 157 4.40 7.37 -3.13
CA ASP A 157 3.59 8.01 -4.16
C ASP A 157 2.14 8.05 -3.69
N GLU A 158 1.48 9.19 -3.83
CA GLU A 158 0.10 9.41 -3.41
C GLU A 158 -0.68 9.98 -4.58
N GLN A 159 -1.76 9.30 -4.96
CA GLN A 159 -2.58 9.67 -6.10
C GLN A 159 -4.05 9.66 -5.70
N ASN A 160 -4.78 10.70 -6.10
CA ASN A 160 -6.20 10.83 -5.83
C ASN A 160 -7.02 10.38 -7.04
N ILE A 161 -8.06 9.60 -6.77
CA ILE A 161 -9.10 9.22 -7.72
C ILE A 161 -10.38 9.87 -7.22
N GLU A 162 -10.82 10.91 -7.95
CA GLU A 162 -12.00 11.70 -7.58
C GLU A 162 -13.25 10.83 -7.43
N SER A 163 -13.44 9.87 -8.34
CA SER A 163 -14.49 8.88 -8.23
C SER A 163 -14.22 7.58 -9.00
N LEU A 164 -14.76 6.48 -8.49
CA LEU A 164 -14.71 5.16 -9.10
C LEU A 164 -16.10 4.52 -9.07
N SER A 165 -16.78 4.48 -10.22
CA SER A 165 -18.11 3.88 -10.35
C SER A 165 -18.09 2.37 -10.05
N GLY A 166 -19.24 1.83 -9.62
CA GLY A 166 -19.42 0.41 -9.39
C GLY A 166 -19.10 -0.44 -10.63
N GLY A 167 -18.43 -1.58 -10.41
CA GLY A 167 -17.97 -2.49 -11.46
C GLY A 167 -16.84 -1.96 -12.34
N ARG A 168 -16.26 -0.79 -12.04
CA ARG A 168 -15.18 -0.19 -12.82
C ARG A 168 -13.82 -0.42 -12.18
N ARG A 169 -12.79 -0.28 -13.01
CA ARG A 169 -11.38 -0.37 -12.63
C ARG A 169 -10.66 0.87 -13.10
N GLU A 170 -9.87 1.44 -12.19
CA GLU A 170 -8.90 2.49 -12.47
C GLU A 170 -7.49 1.92 -12.43
N LYS A 171 -6.59 2.45 -13.26
CA LYS A 171 -5.19 2.04 -13.28
C LYS A 171 -4.31 3.25 -13.02
N VAL A 172 -3.52 3.12 -11.97
CA VAL A 172 -2.58 4.13 -11.52
C VAL A 172 -1.16 3.60 -11.70
N LYS A 173 -0.28 4.35 -12.37
CA LYS A 173 1.12 3.96 -12.56
C LYS A 173 1.97 4.62 -11.48
N THR A 174 2.77 3.83 -10.76
CA THR A 174 3.73 4.38 -9.79
C THR A 174 4.85 5.11 -10.50
N LYS A 175 5.56 5.97 -9.77
CA LYS A 175 6.88 6.44 -10.18
C LYS A 175 7.81 5.25 -10.45
N GLY A 176 8.56 5.33 -11.56
CA GLY A 176 9.55 4.33 -11.92
C GLY A 176 10.84 4.47 -11.13
N VAL A 177 11.42 3.33 -10.76
CA VAL A 177 12.72 3.23 -10.07
C VAL A 177 13.76 2.70 -11.06
N PRO A 178 14.85 3.45 -11.33
CA PRO A 178 15.92 2.98 -12.18
C PRO A 178 16.73 1.88 -11.49
N VAL A 179 16.81 0.71 -12.12
CA VAL A 179 17.61 -0.46 -11.73
C VAL A 179 18.80 -0.53 -12.67
N VAL A 180 20.02 -0.44 -12.12
CA VAL A 180 21.26 -0.39 -12.90
C VAL A 180 21.99 -1.72 -12.76
N ARG A 181 22.26 -2.41 -13.86
CA ARG A 181 23.15 -3.58 -13.87
C ARG A 181 24.49 -3.19 -14.47
N VAL A 182 25.59 -3.48 -13.78
CA VAL A 182 26.95 -3.23 -14.29
C VAL A 182 27.62 -4.58 -14.57
N LEU A 183 28.20 -4.71 -15.75
CA LEU A 183 29.05 -5.84 -16.16
C LEU A 183 30.47 -5.33 -16.37
N GLU A 184 31.45 -6.08 -15.87
CA GLU A 184 32.87 -5.78 -16.05
C GLU A 184 33.47 -6.69 -17.14
N ALA A 185 34.61 -6.28 -17.70
CA ALA A 185 35.34 -7.09 -18.67
C ALA A 185 35.68 -8.48 -18.08
N GLY A 186 35.29 -9.55 -18.79
CA GLY A 186 35.44 -10.93 -18.33
C GLY A 186 34.18 -11.56 -17.72
N ASP A 187 33.11 -10.79 -17.48
CA ASP A 187 31.79 -11.37 -17.16
C ASP A 187 31.13 -11.96 -18.42
N ALA A 188 30.43 -13.09 -18.27
CA ALA A 188 29.73 -13.73 -19.39
C ALA A 188 28.71 -12.78 -20.05
N GLY A 189 28.95 -12.42 -21.32
CA GLY A 189 28.13 -11.51 -22.12
C GLY A 189 28.73 -10.13 -22.41
N CYS A 190 30.00 -9.91 -22.05
CA CYS A 190 30.86 -8.85 -22.59
C CYS A 190 31.55 -9.30 -23.88
#